data_AF-A0A4P9W9J6-F1
#
_entry.id   AF-A0A4P9W9J6-F1
#
_cell.length_a   1.000
_cell.length_b   1.000
_cell.length_c   1.000
_cell.angle_alpha   90.00
_cell.angle_beta   90.00
_cell.angle_gamma   90.00
#
_symmetry.space_group_name_H-M   'P 1'
#
loop_
_entity.id
_entity.type
_entity.pdbx_description
1 polymer ?
#
loop_
_entity_poly.entity_id
_entity_poly.type
_entity_poly.pdbx_seq_one_letter_code
_entity_poly.pdbx_strand_id
1 'polypeptide(L)' 'YPCDMCTTFFSRKHDLKRHKRLHLGIRPFECQNCPKKFSRQDALTRHTAGGTCKPADANA' A
#
# COMPACT_ATOMS: atom_id res chain seq x y z
N TYR A 1 17.78 -10.82 -2.74
CA TYR A 1 17.74 -9.38 -3.03
C TYR A 1 17.72 -8.59 -1.72
N PRO A 2 18.87 -8.05 -1.28
CA PRO A 2 18.98 -7.29 -0.04
C PRO A 2 18.33 -5.91 -0.15
N CYS A 3 17.76 -5.42 0.95
CA CYS A 3 17.42 -4.01 1.09
C CYS A 3 18.65 -3.18 1.47
N ASP A 4 18.76 -1.99 0.93
CA ASP A 4 19.82 -1.02 1.21
C ASP A 4 19.51 -0.12 2.41
N MET A 5 18.25 -0.08 2.84
CA MET A 5 17.78 0.75 3.96
C MET A 5 17.52 -0.05 5.24
N CYS A 6 17.58 -1.39 5.17
CA CYS A 6 17.43 -2.28 6.33
C CYS A 6 18.04 -3.65 6.08
N THR A 7 18.10 -4.49 7.10
CA THR A 7 18.68 -5.84 7.06
C THR A 7 17.76 -6.91 6.48
N THR A 8 16.70 -6.51 5.75
CA THR A 8 15.70 -7.46 5.23
C THR A 8 16.12 -7.96 3.84
N PHE A 9 15.95 -9.26 3.62
CA PHE A 9 16.27 -9.91 2.36
C PHE A 9 15.01 -10.49 1.72
N PHE A 10 14.91 -10.34 0.39
CA PHE A 10 13.78 -10.84 -0.40
C PHE A 10 14.25 -11.85 -1.43
N SER A 11 13.46 -12.92 -1.62
CA SER A 11 13.77 -13.94 -2.63
C SER A 11 13.58 -13.44 -4.06
N ARG A 12 12.75 -12.41 -4.29
CA ARG A 12 12.45 -11.86 -5.62
C ARG A 12 12.68 -10.34 -5.71
N LYS A 13 13.10 -9.86 -6.88
CA LYS A 13 13.38 -8.43 -7.14
C LYS A 13 12.13 -7.56 -7.00
N HIS A 14 10.96 -8.04 -7.42
CA HIS A 14 9.72 -7.28 -7.31
C HIS A 14 9.27 -7.11 -5.85
N ASP A 15 9.55 -8.09 -4.98
CA ASP A 15 9.28 -8.00 -3.55
C ASP A 15 10.16 -6.94 -2.90
N LEU A 16 11.45 -6.90 -3.22
CA LEU A 16 12.35 -5.82 -2.80
C LEU A 16 11.87 -4.45 -3.30
N LYS A 17 11.52 -4.31 -4.59
CA LYS A 17 11.02 -3.04 -5.15
C LYS A 17 9.76 -2.55 -4.42
N ARG A 18 8.86 -3.47 -4.10
CA ARG A 18 7.64 -3.17 -3.32
C ARG A 18 7.99 -2.77 -1.88
N HIS A 19 8.89 -3.49 -1.23
CA HIS A 19 9.35 -3.19 0.11
C HIS A 19 10.00 -1.80 0.20
N LYS A 20 10.83 -1.40 -0.78
CA LYS A 20 11.44 -0.06 -0.81
C LYS A 20 10.43 1.09 -0.81
N ARG A 21 9.20 0.87 -1.32
CA ARG A 21 8.13 1.88 -1.25
C ARG A 21 7.72 2.20 0.19
N LEU A 22 7.87 1.25 1.12
CA LEU A 22 7.57 1.46 2.53
C LEU A 22 8.54 2.45 3.17
N HIS A 23 9.82 2.37 2.85
CA HIS A 23 10.83 3.32 3.32
C HIS A 23 10.57 4.74 2.80
N LEU A 24 10.11 4.86 1.54
CA LEU A 24 9.80 6.15 0.92
C LEU A 24 8.41 6.68 1.30
N GLY A 25 7.62 5.93 2.09
CA GLY A 25 6.23 6.27 2.38
C GLY A 25 5.30 6.29 1.16
N ILE A 26 5.75 5.77 0.01
CA ILE A 26 5.00 5.82 -1.25
C ILE A 26 3.83 4.83 -1.18
N ARG A 27 2.62 5.37 -1.30
CA ARG A 27 1.37 4.61 -1.36
C ARG A 27 0.60 5.01 -2.62
N PRO A 28 0.88 4.37 -3.77
CA PRO A 28 0.36 4.79 -5.05
C PRO A 28 -1.11 4.39 -5.27
N PHE A 29 -1.68 3.59 -4.37
CA PHE A 29 -3.05 3.07 -4.49
C PHE A 29 -3.95 3.75 -3.46
N GLU A 30 -4.97 4.47 -3.90
CA GLU A 30 -5.88 5.23 -3.04
C GLU A 30 -7.31 4.67 -3.13
N CYS A 31 -8.04 4.55 -1.99
CA CYS A 31 -9.49 4.27 -2.06
C CYS A 31 -10.17 5.53 -2.61
N GLN A 32 -10.96 5.42 -3.68
CA GLN A 32 -11.71 6.57 -4.20
C GLN A 32 -12.82 7.03 -3.24
N ASN A 33 -13.24 6.16 -2.32
CA ASN A 33 -14.32 6.45 -1.38
C ASN A 33 -13.82 6.93 0.00
N CYS A 34 -12.51 6.86 0.29
CA CYS A 34 -11.98 7.30 1.58
C CYS A 34 -10.50 7.72 1.48
N PRO A 35 -9.95 8.54 2.40
CA PRO A 35 -8.57 9.05 2.31
C PRO A 35 -7.49 7.98 2.56
N LYS A 36 -7.85 6.69 2.64
CA LYS A 36 -6.87 5.62 2.87
C LYS A 36 -6.06 5.35 1.61
N LYS A 37 -4.74 5.43 1.77
CA LYS A 37 -3.75 5.04 0.77
C LYS A 37 -3.08 3.72 1.16
N PHE A 38 -2.74 2.91 0.16
CA PHE A 38 -2.14 1.59 0.27
C PHE A 38 -0.86 1.52 -0.57
N SER A 39 0.14 0.79 -0.07
CA SER A 39 1.39 0.53 -0.79
C SER A 39 1.28 -0.61 -1.81
N ARG A 40 0.16 -1.35 -1.79
CA ARG A 40 -0.11 -2.50 -2.65
C ARG A 40 -1.55 -2.52 -3.15
N GLN A 41 -1.74 -2.97 -4.39
CA GLN A 41 -3.06 -3.09 -5.02
C GLN A 41 -3.94 -4.13 -4.32
N ASP A 42 -3.38 -5.28 -3.94
CA ASP A 42 -4.12 -6.34 -3.24
C ASP A 42 -4.71 -5.85 -1.90
N ALA A 43 -4.00 -4.95 -1.22
CA ALA A 43 -4.46 -4.35 0.01
C ALA A 43 -5.65 -3.40 -0.23
N LEU A 44 -5.60 -2.61 -1.31
CA LEU A 44 -6.73 -1.78 -1.75
C LEU A 44 -7.93 -2.63 -2.17
N THR A 45 -7.72 -3.66 -3.00
CA THR A 45 -8.79 -4.55 -3.46
C THR A 45 -9.47 -5.27 -2.29
N ARG A 46 -8.70 -5.78 -1.32
CA ARG A 46 -9.27 -6.39 -0.12
C ARG A 46 -10.03 -5.38 0.73
N HIS A 47 -9.55 -4.14 0.77
CA HIS A 47 -10.20 -3.07 1.50
C HIS A 47 -11.57 -2.70 0.90
N THR A 48 -11.64 -2.56 -0.43
CA THR A 48 -12.85 -2.23 -1.17
C THR A 48 -13.83 -3.41 -1.22
N ALA A 49 -13.34 -4.63 -1.46
CA ALA A 49 -14.17 -5.82 -1.54
C ALA A 49 -14.69 -6.29 -0.16
N GLY A 50 -13.88 -6.12 0.89
CA GLY A 50 -14.25 -6.53 2.25
C GLY A 50 -15.19 -5.56 2.98
N GLY A 51 -15.72 -4.53 2.31
CA GLY A 51 -16.63 -3.55 2.92
C GLY A 51 -15.98 -2.69 4.01
N THR A 52 -14.64 -2.69 4.12
CA THR A 52 -13.91 -1.93 5.16
C THR A 52 -13.63 -0.47 4.75
N CYS A 53 -13.96 -0.09 3.51
CA CYS A 53 -13.92 1.30 3.03
C CYS A 53 -15.21 1.99 3.50
N LYS A 54 -15.12 2.70 4.64
CA LYS A 54 -16.17 3.63 5.07
C LYS A 54 -16.04 4.89 4.20
N PRO A 55 -17.13 5.38 3.60
CA PRO A 55 -17.09 6.63 2.87
C PRO A 55 -16.59 7.72 3.83
N ALA A 56 -15.60 8.49 3.41
CA ALA A 56 -15.28 9.71 4.11
C ALA A 56 -16.52 10.60 4.00
N ASP A 57 -17.09 10.96 5.15
CA ASP A 57 -18.29 11.79 5.20
C ASP A 57 -18.07 12.99 4.27
N ALA A 58 -18.88 13.06 3.23
CA ALA A 58 -18.96 14.20 2.34
C ALA A 58 -19.49 15.37 3.19
N ASN A 59 -18.59 16.12 3.81
CA ASN A 59 -18.93 17.37 4.46
C ASN A 59 -18.54 18.52 3.52
N ALA A 60 -19.62 19.17 3.04
CA ALA A 60 -19.73 20.48 2.38
C ALA A 60 -19.26 20.60 0.93
#